data_AF-A0A7W5JV02-F1
#
_entry.id   AF-A0A7W5JV02-F1
#
_cell.length_a   1.000
_cell.length_b   1.000
_cell.length_c   1.000
_cell.angle_alpha   90.00
_cell.angle_beta   90.00
_cell.angle_gamma   90.00
#
_symmetry.space_group_name_H-M   'P 1'
#
loop_
_entity.id
_entity.type
_entity.pdbx_description
1 polymer ?
#
loop_
_entity_poly.entity_id
_entity_poly.type
_entity_poly.pdbx_seq_one_letter_code
_entity_poly.pdbx_strand_id
1 'polypeptide(L)'
;MSVPCSPTTGIAIYDRKGTPISLARYVELHSDEEYRTVASDAVGDRRVITAWLGIDHGPLGESDRPLIFGTVALEPNGQLWQGRELLAATEPEALEHHQTVRQGLVHQKHQADRRPRAEP
;
A
#
# COMPACT_ATOMS: atom_id res chain seq x y z
N MET A 1 24.40 -15.53 -16.21
CA MET A 1 25.12 -14.32 -15.77
C MET A 1 24.45 -13.86 -14.49
N SER A 2 25.05 -14.14 -13.33
CA SER A 2 24.51 -13.72 -12.03
C SER A 2 25.08 -12.36 -11.68
N VAL A 3 24.23 -11.37 -11.48
CA VAL A 3 24.64 -10.05 -11.00
C VAL A 3 24.86 -10.16 -9.49
N PRO A 4 26.04 -9.85 -8.95
CA PRO A 4 26.25 -9.86 -7.51
C PRO A 4 25.54 -8.66 -6.89
N CYS A 5 24.54 -8.93 -6.04
CA CYS A 5 23.92 -7.93 -5.18
C CYS A 5 24.87 -7.70 -4.00
N SER A 6 25.77 -6.71 -4.09
CA SER A 6 26.56 -6.27 -2.94
C SER A 6 25.64 -5.59 -1.92
N PRO A 7 25.80 -5.85 -0.61
CA PRO A 7 25.05 -5.16 0.42
C PRO A 7 25.59 -3.74 0.54
N THR A 8 24.99 -2.80 -0.17
CA THR A 8 25.19 -1.38 0.13
C THR A 8 24.42 -1.11 1.41
N THR A 9 25.10 -0.61 2.44
CA THR A 9 24.56 -0.21 3.75
C THR A 9 23.62 1.01 3.66
N GLY A 10 22.77 1.04 2.65
CA GLY A 10 21.83 2.12 2.35
C GLY A 10 20.45 1.53 2.07
N ILE A 11 19.42 2.31 2.39
CA ILE A 11 18.03 1.98 2.08
C ILE A 11 17.92 1.79 0.56
N ALA A 12 17.45 0.62 0.11
CA ALA A 12 17.24 0.36 -1.31
C ALA A 12 15.96 1.06 -1.78
N ILE A 13 16.04 1.73 -2.93
CA ILE A 13 15.00 2.61 -3.46
C ILE A 13 14.68 2.23 -4.91
N TYR A 14 13.39 2.13 -5.24
CA TYR A 14 12.92 1.62 -6.52
C TYR A 14 11.75 2.44 -7.07
N ASP A 15 11.64 2.56 -8.39
CA ASP A 15 10.44 3.10 -9.05
C ASP A 15 9.26 2.10 -9.05
N ARG A 16 8.09 2.50 -9.57
CA ARG A 16 6.89 1.63 -9.65
C ARG A 16 7.11 0.32 -10.42
N LYS A 17 8.12 0.24 -11.29
CA LYS A 17 8.44 -0.97 -12.06
C LYS A 17 9.41 -1.89 -11.33
N GLY A 18 9.85 -1.53 -10.12
CA GLY A 18 10.87 -2.25 -9.37
C GLY A 18 12.29 -1.98 -9.88
N THR A 19 12.49 -0.89 -10.64
CA THR A 19 13.82 -0.50 -11.12
C THR A 19 14.53 0.29 -10.02
N PRO A 20 15.78 -0.05 -9.65
CA PRO A 20 16.54 0.75 -8.70
C PRO A 20 16.69 2.21 -9.18
N ILE A 21 16.47 3.16 -8.28
CA ILE A 21 16.60 4.60 -8.56
C ILE A 21 17.48 5.31 -7.54
N SER A 22 17.95 6.51 -7.89
CA SER A 22 18.67 7.38 -6.96
C SER A 22 17.73 8.04 -5.95
N LEU A 23 18.28 8.48 -4.81
CA LEU A 23 17.52 9.27 -3.82
C LEU A 23 16.94 10.56 -4.43
N ALA A 24 17.69 11.23 -5.31
CA ALA A 24 17.20 12.45 -5.98
C ALA A 24 15.97 12.16 -6.84
N ARG A 25 15.99 11.06 -7.61
CA ARG A 25 14.84 10.63 -8.42
C ARG A 25 13.67 10.22 -7.54
N TYR A 26 13.93 9.59 -6.41
CA TYR A 26 12.89 9.26 -5.43
C TYR A 26 12.20 10.51 -4.88
N VAL A 27 12.95 11.53 -4.46
CA VAL A 27 12.37 12.78 -3.96
C VAL A 27 11.49 13.45 -5.02
N GLU A 28 11.95 13.47 -6.27
CA GLU A 28 11.18 13.99 -7.40
C GLU A 28 9.85 13.24 -7.57
N LEU A 29 9.91 11.91 -7.70
CA LEU A 29 8.74 11.05 -7.89
C LEU A 29 7.79 11.03 -6.69
N HIS A 30 8.32 11.10 -5.47
CA HIS A 30 7.54 11.08 -4.24
C HIS A 30 6.88 12.44 -3.94
N SER A 31 7.35 13.51 -4.57
CA SER A 31 6.69 14.83 -4.53
C SER A 31 5.51 14.93 -5.50
N ASP A 32 5.42 14.02 -6.46
CA ASP A 32 4.31 13.90 -7.39
C ASP A 32 3.22 12.98 -6.80
N GLU A 33 2.10 13.56 -6.39
CA GLU A 33 0.99 12.84 -5.77
C GLU A 33 0.32 11.84 -6.73
N GLU A 34 0.24 12.18 -8.01
CA GLU A 34 -0.35 11.32 -9.05
C GLU A 34 0.57 10.14 -9.32
N TYR A 35 1.88 10.38 -9.37
CA TYR A 35 2.87 9.30 -9.44
C TYR A 35 2.93 8.47 -8.14
N ARG A 36 2.58 9.00 -6.98
CA ARG A 36 2.62 8.22 -5.74
C ARG A 36 1.35 7.38 -5.55
N THR A 37 0.19 7.91 -5.91
CA THR A 37 -1.10 7.25 -5.68
C THR A 37 -1.41 6.26 -6.80
N VAL A 38 -1.55 4.99 -6.45
CA VAL A 38 -1.91 3.93 -7.41
C VAL A 38 -3.43 3.79 -7.49
N ALA A 39 -4.11 3.81 -6.35
CA ALA A 39 -5.57 3.75 -6.28
C ALA A 39 -6.09 4.39 -4.98
N SER A 40 -7.28 4.98 -5.04
CA SER A 40 -7.97 5.53 -3.87
C SER A 40 -9.47 5.37 -4.05
N ASP A 41 -10.12 4.66 -3.12
CA ASP A 41 -11.57 4.46 -3.10
C ASP A 41 -12.15 4.86 -1.75
N ALA A 42 -13.41 5.33 -1.75
CA ALA A 42 -14.19 5.57 -0.53
C ALA A 42 -15.26 4.48 -0.37
N VAL A 43 -15.40 3.96 0.85
CA VAL A 43 -16.43 2.97 1.23
C VAL A 43 -17.11 3.40 2.51
N GLY A 44 -18.26 4.07 2.39
CA GLY A 44 -18.87 4.77 3.52
C GLY A 44 -17.95 5.91 3.99
N ASP A 45 -17.68 5.99 5.28
CA ASP A 45 -16.79 7.02 5.85
C ASP A 45 -15.31 6.62 5.84
N ARG A 46 -14.99 5.43 5.31
CA ARG A 46 -13.61 4.91 5.25
C ARG A 46 -13.01 5.11 3.86
N ARG A 47 -11.69 5.23 3.82
CA ARG A 47 -10.92 5.37 2.58
C ARG A 47 -9.92 4.24 2.43
N VAL A 48 -9.86 3.62 1.27
CA VAL A 48 -8.82 2.64 0.90
C VAL A 48 -7.83 3.36 -0.01
N ILE A 49 -6.55 3.30 0.31
CA ILE A 49 -5.48 3.94 -0.45
C ILE A 49 -4.42 2.90 -0.74
N THR A 50 -4.01 2.84 -2.00
CA THR A 50 -2.83 2.12 -2.45
C THR A 50 -1.83 3.11 -3.01
N ALA A 51 -0.61 3.06 -2.49
CA ALA A 51 0.46 3.97 -2.86
C ALA A 51 1.75 3.21 -3.17
N TRP A 52 2.55 3.81 -4.05
CA TRP A 52 3.97 3.50 -4.18
C TRP A 52 4.73 4.14 -3.00
N LEU A 53 5.49 3.32 -2.28
CA LEU A 53 6.33 3.72 -1.14
C LEU A 53 7.75 4.05 -1.60
N GLY A 54 8.23 3.35 -2.63
CA GLY A 54 9.53 3.55 -3.27
C GLY A 54 10.74 3.08 -2.49
N ILE A 55 10.57 2.77 -1.21
CA ILE A 55 11.58 2.16 -0.35
C ILE A 55 11.23 0.69 -0.17
N ASP A 56 12.23 -0.19 -0.09
CA ASP A 56 11.97 -1.59 0.28
C ASP A 56 11.60 -1.70 1.76
N HIS A 57 10.33 -2.04 2.03
CA HIS A 57 9.80 -2.30 3.37
C HIS A 57 9.88 -3.78 3.79
N GLY A 58 10.55 -4.63 2.99
CA GLY A 58 10.78 -6.02 3.32
C GLY A 58 11.65 -6.20 4.58
N PRO A 59 11.55 -7.34 5.27
CA PRO A 59 12.49 -7.67 6.33
C PRO A 59 13.91 -7.77 5.76
N LEU A 60 14.87 -7.13 6.44
CA LEU A 60 16.25 -7.02 5.98
C LEU A 60 16.85 -8.40 5.66
N GLY A 61 17.03 -8.68 4.37
CA GLY A 61 17.67 -9.91 3.88
C GLY A 61 16.77 -11.16 3.82
N GLU A 62 15.45 -11.03 4.07
CA GLU A 62 14.52 -12.17 4.04
C GLU A 62 13.59 -12.20 2.82
N SER A 63 13.49 -11.10 2.07
CA SER A 63 12.66 -11.03 0.87
C SER A 63 13.49 -10.95 -0.40
N ASP A 64 13.28 -11.90 -1.31
CA ASP A 64 13.87 -11.89 -2.66
C ASP A 64 13.28 -10.79 -3.56
N ARG A 65 12.21 -10.12 -3.12
CA ARG A 65 11.51 -9.08 -3.87
C ARG A 65 11.31 -7.83 -3.00
N PRO A 66 11.61 -6.62 -3.50
CA PRO A 66 11.46 -5.41 -2.72
C PRO A 66 9.97 -5.10 -2.52
N LEU A 67 9.56 -4.83 -1.28
CA LEU A 67 8.16 -4.50 -0.94
C LEU A 67 7.96 -2.98 -0.99
N ILE A 68 7.63 -2.48 -2.18
CA ILE A 68 7.67 -1.04 -2.50
C ILE A 68 6.29 -0.40 -2.69
N PHE A 69 5.23 -1.17 -2.45
CA PHE A 69 3.84 -0.69 -2.47
C PHE A 69 3.16 -0.98 -1.14
N GLY A 70 2.25 -0.11 -0.73
CA GLY A 70 1.44 -0.24 0.47
C GLY A 70 -0.03 0.00 0.19
N THR A 71 -0.90 -0.87 0.70
CA THR A 71 -2.35 -0.70 0.72
C THR A 71 -2.83 -0.58 2.15
N VAL A 72 -3.54 0.51 2.45
CA VAL A 72 -4.14 0.80 3.76
C VAL A 72 -5.61 1.14 3.63
N ALA A 73 -6.37 0.86 4.68
CA ALA A 73 -7.68 1.48 4.88
C ALA A 73 -7.58 2.44 6.06
N LEU A 74 -8.23 3.60 5.94
CA LEU A 74 -8.24 4.65 6.95
C LEU A 74 -9.66 4.84 7.48
N GLU A 75 -9.76 4.96 8.80
CA GLU A 75 -10.93 5.47 9.50
C GLU A 75 -11.07 6.98 9.29
N PRO A 76 -12.25 7.59 9.54
CA PRO A 76 -12.48 9.04 9.35
C PRO A 76 -11.50 9.94 10.11
N ASN A 77 -10.95 9.43 11.23
CA ASN A 77 -9.96 10.12 12.06
C ASN A 77 -8.52 9.97 11.54
N GLY A 78 -8.33 9.34 10.37
CA GLY A 78 -7.02 9.10 9.75
C GLY A 78 -6.24 7.92 10.32
N GLN A 79 -6.79 7.16 11.27
CA GLN A 79 -6.13 5.96 11.79
C GLN A 79 -6.29 4.77 10.84
N LEU A 80 -5.32 3.86 10.87
CA LEU A 80 -5.40 2.61 10.11
C LEU A 80 -6.57 1.76 10.61
N TRP A 81 -7.49 1.43 9.70
CA TRP A 81 -8.52 0.44 9.94
C TRP A 81 -7.88 -0.93 10.19
N GLN A 82 -8.20 -1.52 11.34
CA GLN A 82 -7.59 -2.76 11.85
C GLN A 82 -6.07 -2.69 12.08
N GLY A 83 -5.43 -1.53 12.01
CA GLY A 83 -4.00 -1.38 12.26
C GLY A 83 -3.10 -2.12 11.26
N ARG A 84 -3.56 -2.34 10.02
CA ARG A 84 -2.84 -3.13 9.02
C ARG A 84 -2.51 -2.33 7.76
N GLU A 85 -1.31 -2.56 7.27
CA GLU A 85 -0.86 -2.23 5.92
C GLU A 85 -0.53 -3.53 5.17
N LEU A 86 -0.97 -3.62 3.93
CA LEU A 86 -0.64 -4.76 3.05
C LEU A 86 0.44 -4.32 2.08
N LEU A 87 1.64 -4.85 2.28
CA LEU A 87 2.80 -4.57 1.43
C LEU A 87 2.79 -5.47 0.20
N ALA A 88 3.20 -4.94 -0.95
CA ALA A 88 3.31 -5.66 -2.21
C ALA A 88 4.60 -5.29 -2.95
N ALA A 89 5.10 -6.23 -3.78
CA ALA A 89 6.30 -5.99 -4.57
C ALA A 89 5.97 -5.31 -5.92
N THR A 90 4.76 -5.52 -6.43
CA THR A 90 4.34 -5.05 -7.75
C THR A 90 3.03 -4.28 -7.69
N GLU A 91 2.82 -3.39 -8.66
CA GLU A 91 1.57 -2.62 -8.77
C GLU A 91 0.33 -3.52 -8.93
N PRO A 92 0.34 -4.61 -9.74
CA PRO A 92 -0.80 -5.52 -9.81
C PRO A 92 -1.13 -6.21 -8.48
N GLU A 93 -0.14 -6.71 -7.75
CA GLU A 93 -0.35 -7.29 -6.40
C GLU A 93 -0.94 -6.24 -5.44
N ALA A 94 -0.46 -5.00 -5.50
CA ALA A 94 -0.96 -3.91 -4.67
C ALA A 94 -2.44 -3.58 -4.99
N LEU A 95 -2.83 -3.63 -6.27
CA LEU A 95 -4.22 -3.47 -6.72
C LEU A 95 -5.11 -4.64 -6.30
N GLU A 96 -4.60 -5.87 -6.27
CA GLU A 96 -5.34 -7.03 -5.72
C GLU A 96 -5.59 -6.87 -4.21
N HIS A 97 -4.59 -6.40 -3.46
CA HIS A 97 -4.77 -6.01 -2.06
C HIS A 97 -5.83 -4.91 -1.91
N HIS A 98 -5.80 -3.89 -2.78
CA HIS A 98 -6.79 -2.80 -2.77
C HIS A 98 -8.21 -3.33 -2.90
N GLN A 99 -8.46 -4.17 -3.91
CA GLN A 99 -9.79 -4.73 -4.15
C GLN A 99 -10.24 -5.62 -3.00
N THR A 100 -9.33 -6.42 -2.43
CA THR A 100 -9.62 -7.27 -1.26
C THR A 100 -10.08 -6.44 -0.06
N VAL A 101 -9.33 -5.38 0.28
CA VAL A 101 -9.67 -4.48 1.40
C VAL A 101 -11.00 -3.76 1.14
N ARG A 102 -11.18 -3.21 -0.06
CA ARG A 102 -12.42 -2.54 -0.47
C ARG A 102 -13.63 -3.46 -0.36
N GLN A 103 -13.55 -4.69 -0.87
CA GLN A 103 -14.64 -5.67 -0.78
C GLN A 103 -14.95 -6.05 0.67
N GLY A 104 -13.92 -6.22 1.51
CA GLY A 104 -14.09 -6.45 2.94
C GLY A 104 -14.88 -5.32 3.63
N LEU A 105 -14.57 -4.07 3.31
CA LEU A 105 -15.29 -2.91 3.83
C LEU A 105 -16.74 -2.84 3.33
N VAL A 106 -16.99 -3.11 2.05
CA VAL A 106 -18.35 -3.15 1.47
C VAL A 106 -19.18 -4.22 2.17
N HIS A 107 -18.62 -5.41 2.39
CA HIS A 107 -19.30 -6.49 3.10
C HIS A 107 -19.64 -6.08 4.55
N GLN A 108 -18.68 -5.49 5.26
CA GLN A 108 -18.90 -5.02 6.64
C GLN A 108 -19.99 -3.94 6.72
N LYS A 109 -19.99 -2.99 5.78
CA LYS A 109 -21.03 -1.94 5.71
C LYS A 109 -22.42 -2.53 5.53
N HIS A 110 -22.59 -3.47 4.60
CA HIS A 110 -23.88 -4.12 4.39
C HIS A 110 -24.36 -4.90 5.62
N GLN A 111 -23.46 -5.51 6.39
CA GLN A 111 -23.83 -6.16 7.65
C GLN A 111 -24.30 -5.15 8.71
N ALA A 112 -23.63 -4.00 8.81
CA ALA A 112 -24.01 -2.94 9.76
C ALA A 112 -25.39 -2.34 9.43
N ASP A 113 -25.65 -2.05 8.16
CA ASP A 113 -26.92 -1.46 7.70
C ASP A 113 -28.13 -2.41 7.88
N ARG A 114 -27.88 -3.72 8.01
CA ARG A 114 -28.92 -4.76 8.21
C ARG A 114 -29.25 -5.04 9.68
N ARG A 115 -28.51 -4.50 10.65
CA ARG A 115 -28.83 -4.71 12.07
C ARG A 115 -30.09 -3.89 12.42
N PRO A 116 -31.19 -4.52 12.89
CA PRO A 116 -32.36 -3.78 13.33
C PRO A 116 -31.93 -2.85 14.48
N ARG A 117 -32.37 -1.60 14.41
CA ARG A 117 -32.20 -0.64 15.50
C ARG A 117 -33.01 -1.20 16.67
N ALA A 118 -32.35 -1.68 17.71
CA ALA A 118 -33.06 -2.08 18.93
C ALA A 118 -33.83 -0.86 19.42
N GLU A 119 -35.15 -0.94 19.42
CA GLU A 119 -36.01 0.10 19.99
C GLU A 119 -35.82 0.12 21.52
N PRO A 120 -35.75 1.30 22.14
CA PRO A 120 -35.57 1.46 23.58
C PRO A 120 -36.75 0.96 24.41
#